data_AF-A0A7S2CGE2-F1
#
_entry.id   AF-A0A7S2CGE2-F1
#
_cell.length_a   1.000
_cell.length_b   1.000
_cell.length_c   1.000
_cell.angle_alpha   90.00
_cell.angle_beta   90.00
_cell.angle_gamma   90.00
#
_symmetry.space_group_name_H-M   'P 1'
#
loop_
_entity.id
_entity.type
_entity.pdbx_description
1 polymer ?
#
loop_
_entity_poly.entity_id
_entity_poly.type
_entity_poly.pdbx_seq_one_letter_code
_entity_poly.pdbx_strand_id
1 'polypeptide(L)'
;RKEPIMTFALLYRPRYWWYEILDVLRRLSLTCFLLIFDDPADMIIFALGVSIIMVVVQRECQPYLDPWLASISNLAHWQIVFCVMVILLLQSKMVAARNFVGIGVMLVLVNLVLLAAIFLDTKKSLDRVKKFKQLIEDRQREAEFAAAEAAKAGAGLRS
;
A
#
# COMPACT_ATOMS: atom_id res chain seq x y z
N ARG A 1 -26.65 -0.86 18.52
CA ARG A 1 -26.62 -1.22 17.09
C ARG A 1 -25.33 -0.63 16.54
N LYS A 2 -24.29 -1.46 16.28
CA LYS A 2 -22.98 -0.96 15.83
C LYS A 2 -23.11 -0.68 14.34
N GLU A 3 -23.12 0.60 13.98
CA GLU A 3 -23.25 1.05 12.60
C GLU A 3 -22.02 0.56 11.79
N PRO A 4 -22.18 -0.24 10.72
CA PRO A 4 -21.06 -0.85 9.98
C PRO A 4 -20.17 0.22 9.32
N ILE A 5 -20.73 1.40 9.07
CA ILE A 5 -20.03 2.58 8.53
C ILE A 5 -18.87 3.00 9.44
N MET A 6 -19.02 2.84 10.76
CA MET A 6 -18.01 3.21 11.75
C MET A 6 -16.81 2.24 11.74
N THR A 7 -17.02 0.98 11.33
CA THR A 7 -15.94 -0.01 11.18
C THR A 7 -15.08 0.29 9.96
N PHE A 8 -15.68 0.72 8.85
CA PHE A 8 -14.94 1.20 7.68
C PHE A 8 -14.21 2.53 7.94
N ALA A 9 -14.83 3.42 8.72
CA ALA A 9 -14.23 4.69 9.13
C ALA A 9 -12.97 4.55 10.00
N LEU A 10 -12.86 3.46 10.78
CA LEU A 10 -11.71 3.18 11.66
C LEU A 10 -10.48 2.64 10.90
N LEU A 11 -10.67 2.08 9.69
CA LEU A 11 -9.57 1.51 8.89
C LEU A 11 -8.83 2.57 8.05
N TYR A 12 -9.46 3.72 7.81
CA TYR A 12 -8.94 4.81 6.99
C TYR A 12 -8.71 6.08 7.82
N ARG A 13 -7.73 6.91 7.42
CA ARG A 13 -7.67 8.28 7.97
C ARG A 13 -8.95 9.00 7.51
N PRO A 14 -9.74 9.64 8.39
CA PRO A 14 -11.06 10.22 8.05
C PRO A 14 -11.03 11.32 6.97
N ARG A 15 -9.86 11.68 6.46
CA ARG A 15 -9.65 12.64 5.37
C ARG A 15 -9.60 12.02 3.96
N TYR A 16 -9.56 10.69 3.80
CA TYR A 16 -9.33 10.00 2.50
C TYR A 16 -10.42 9.00 2.05
N TRP A 17 -11.70 9.22 2.40
CA TRP A 17 -12.81 8.34 1.97
C TRP A 17 -13.01 8.25 0.45
N TRP A 18 -12.62 9.28 -0.30
CA TRP A 18 -12.73 9.33 -1.77
C TRP A 18 -11.82 8.33 -2.50
N TYR A 19 -10.88 7.74 -1.78
CA TYR A 19 -9.87 6.87 -2.37
C TYR A 19 -10.41 5.51 -2.80
N GLU A 20 -11.39 4.98 -2.06
CA GLU A 20 -12.06 3.74 -2.41
C GLU A 20 -12.87 3.89 -3.71
N ILE A 21 -13.49 5.06 -3.91
CA ILE A 21 -14.17 5.43 -5.15
C ILE A 21 -13.17 5.51 -6.31
N LEU A 22 -11.99 6.08 -6.10
CA LEU A 22 -10.94 6.11 -7.13
C LEU A 22 -10.44 4.71 -7.50
N ASP A 23 -10.29 3.80 -6.54
CA ASP A 23 -9.87 2.41 -6.83
C ASP A 23 -10.92 1.67 -7.67
N VAL A 24 -12.21 1.86 -7.35
CA VAL A 24 -13.33 1.30 -8.14
C VAL A 24 -13.39 1.95 -9.52
N LEU A 25 -13.27 3.28 -9.61
CA LEU A 25 -13.29 4.02 -10.87
C LEU A 25 -12.14 3.59 -11.79
N ARG A 26 -10.96 3.32 -11.24
CA ARG A 26 -9.83 2.75 -11.98
C ARG A 26 -10.15 1.35 -12.53
N ARG A 27 -10.72 0.47 -11.71
CA ARG A 27 -11.11 -0.87 -12.18
C ARG A 27 -12.15 -0.77 -13.30
N LEU A 28 -13.06 0.20 -13.20
CA LEU A 28 -14.06 0.47 -14.23
C LEU A 28 -13.42 1.05 -15.50
N SER A 29 -12.46 1.97 -15.39
CA SER A 29 -11.78 2.55 -16.56
C SER A 29 -10.91 1.54 -17.29
N LEU A 30 -10.24 0.65 -16.56
CA LEU A 30 -9.45 -0.43 -17.15
C LEU A 30 -10.29 -1.57 -17.75
N THR A 31 -11.61 -1.64 -17.52
CA THR A 31 -12.45 -2.72 -18.07
C THR A 31 -13.49 -2.20 -19.05
N CYS A 32 -14.17 -1.10 -18.74
CA CYS A 32 -15.24 -0.53 -19.56
C CYS A 32 -14.72 0.45 -20.60
N PHE A 33 -13.77 1.35 -20.28
CA PHE A 33 -13.29 2.35 -21.25
C PHE A 33 -12.37 1.74 -22.31
N LEU A 34 -11.72 0.61 -22.01
CA LEU A 34 -10.91 -0.09 -23.01
C LEU A 34 -11.76 -0.70 -24.14
N LEU A 35 -13.05 -0.95 -23.92
CA LEU A 35 -13.97 -1.49 -24.92
C LEU A 35 -14.45 -0.44 -25.95
N ILE A 36 -14.18 0.85 -25.70
CA ILE A 36 -14.58 1.96 -26.59
C ILE A 36 -13.61 2.09 -27.76
N PHE A 37 -12.36 1.61 -27.61
CA PHE A 37 -11.34 1.72 -28.64
C PHE A 37 -11.35 0.47 -29.52
N ASP A 38 -11.59 0.66 -30.82
CA ASP A 38 -11.48 -0.41 -31.84
C ASP A 38 -10.01 -0.69 -32.22
N ASP A 39 -9.13 0.31 -32.07
CA ASP A 39 -7.71 0.15 -32.39
C ASP A 39 -6.90 -0.32 -31.16
N PRO A 40 -6.15 -1.44 -31.26
CA PRO A 40 -5.37 -1.99 -30.16
C PRO A 40 -4.25 -1.06 -29.68
N ALA A 41 -3.71 -0.19 -30.54
CA ALA A 41 -2.65 0.74 -30.16
C ALA A 41 -3.18 1.88 -29.27
N ASP A 42 -4.32 2.45 -29.64
CA ASP A 42 -4.96 3.53 -28.88
C ASP A 42 -5.47 3.05 -27.52
N MET A 43 -6.01 1.82 -27.47
CA MET A 43 -6.42 1.14 -26.23
C MET A 43 -5.28 1.07 -25.21
N ILE A 44 -4.05 0.79 -25.66
CA ILE A 44 -2.90 0.66 -24.77
C ILE A 44 -2.38 2.00 -24.29
N ILE A 45 -2.29 2.99 -25.17
CA ILE A 45 -1.84 4.33 -24.79
C ILE A 45 -2.79 4.90 -23.72
N PHE A 46 -4.10 4.68 -23.89
CA PHE A 46 -5.10 5.03 -22.90
C PHE A 46 -4.94 4.25 -21.58
N ALA A 47 -4.82 2.92 -21.66
CA ALA A 47 -4.61 2.06 -20.48
C ALA A 47 -3.37 2.47 -19.68
N LEU A 48 -2.29 2.81 -20.38
CA LEU A 48 -1.02 3.24 -19.82
C LEU A 48 -1.13 4.62 -19.15
N GLY A 49 -1.79 5.58 -19.79
CA GLY A 49 -2.06 6.90 -19.21
C GLY A 49 -2.87 6.80 -17.92
N VAL A 50 -3.98 6.04 -17.94
CA VAL A 50 -4.82 5.79 -16.76
C VAL A 50 -4.02 5.11 -15.64
N SER A 51 -3.19 4.12 -15.99
CA SER A 51 -2.34 3.42 -15.02
C SER A 51 -1.31 4.35 -14.37
N ILE A 52 -0.65 5.23 -15.13
CA ILE A 52 0.36 6.16 -14.60
C ILE A 52 -0.31 7.18 -13.67
N ILE A 53 -1.42 7.80 -14.11
CA ILE A 53 -2.18 8.76 -13.30
C ILE A 53 -2.58 8.12 -11.98
N MET A 54 -3.07 6.88 -12.02
CA MET A 54 -3.46 6.20 -10.80
C MET A 54 -2.28 5.95 -9.87
N VAL A 55 -1.15 5.47 -10.40
CA VAL A 55 0.06 5.21 -9.58
C VAL A 55 0.55 6.48 -8.89
N VAL A 56 0.49 7.62 -9.58
CA VAL A 56 0.86 8.92 -9.01
C VAL A 56 -0.11 9.34 -7.91
N VAL A 57 -1.42 9.30 -8.16
CA VAL A 57 -2.46 9.57 -7.16
C VAL A 57 -2.29 8.65 -5.94
N GLN A 58 -1.87 7.41 -6.19
CA GLN A 58 -1.64 6.44 -5.15
C GLN A 58 -0.51 6.85 -4.20
N ARG A 59 0.59 7.28 -4.81
CA ARG A 59 1.81 7.71 -4.11
C ARG A 59 1.56 8.92 -3.24
N GLU A 60 0.77 9.88 -3.73
CA GLU A 60 0.48 11.12 -3.03
C GLU A 60 -0.52 10.93 -1.87
N CYS A 61 -1.49 10.03 -2.01
CA CYS A 61 -2.55 9.90 -1.00
C CYS A 61 -2.19 9.06 0.23
N GLN A 62 -1.21 8.15 0.17
CA GLN A 62 -0.82 7.19 1.25
C GLN A 62 -1.86 7.01 2.37
N PRO A 63 -3.05 6.45 2.09
CA PRO A 63 -4.21 6.68 2.94
C PRO A 63 -4.34 5.71 4.13
N TYR A 64 -3.51 4.67 4.18
CA TYR A 64 -3.62 3.58 5.14
C TYR A 64 -2.90 3.90 6.46
N LEU A 65 -3.64 3.82 7.56
CA LEU A 65 -3.09 3.89 8.93
C LEU A 65 -2.39 2.60 9.33
N ASP A 66 -2.89 1.45 8.85
CA ASP A 66 -2.32 0.15 9.16
C ASP A 66 -1.10 -0.15 8.26
N PRO A 67 0.08 -0.41 8.83
CA PRO A 67 1.30 -0.70 8.07
C PRO A 67 1.17 -1.94 7.17
N TRP A 68 0.36 -2.91 7.60
CA TRP A 68 0.07 -4.12 6.83
C TRP A 68 -0.73 -3.81 5.55
N LEU A 69 -1.78 -3.01 5.70
CA LEU A 69 -2.67 -2.64 4.61
C LEU A 69 -1.97 -1.69 3.62
N ALA A 70 -1.11 -0.82 4.15
CA ALA A 70 -0.23 0.04 3.36
C ALA A 70 0.72 -0.77 2.47
N SER A 71 1.39 -1.80 3.00
CA SER A 71 2.29 -2.66 2.21
C SER A 71 1.55 -3.45 1.13
N ILE A 72 0.38 -4.03 1.43
CA ILE A 72 -0.44 -4.74 0.43
C ILE A 72 -0.90 -3.79 -0.68
N SER A 73 -1.41 -2.61 -0.32
CA SER A 73 -1.85 -1.65 -1.31
C SER A 73 -0.68 -1.18 -2.15
N ASN A 74 0.48 -0.86 -1.57
CA ASN A 74 1.67 -0.48 -2.34
C ASN A 74 2.02 -1.57 -3.38
N LEU A 75 1.91 -2.86 -3.02
CA LEU A 75 2.13 -3.95 -3.96
C LEU A 75 1.11 -3.97 -5.10
N ALA A 76 -0.18 -3.82 -4.80
CA ALA A 76 -1.21 -3.81 -5.84
C ALA A 76 -0.89 -2.78 -6.93
N HIS A 77 -0.27 -1.65 -6.59
CA HIS A 77 0.11 -0.62 -7.56
C HIS A 77 1.35 -0.97 -8.35
N TRP A 78 2.39 -1.49 -7.69
CA TRP A 78 3.56 -2.00 -8.41
C TRP A 78 3.17 -3.14 -9.36
N GLN A 79 2.27 -4.02 -8.94
CA GLN A 79 1.75 -5.10 -9.77
C GLN A 79 1.06 -4.57 -11.04
N ILE A 80 0.26 -3.51 -10.92
CA ILE A 80 -0.43 -2.91 -12.06
C ILE A 80 0.59 -2.31 -13.05
N VAL A 81 1.62 -1.62 -12.56
CA VAL A 81 2.71 -1.10 -13.40
C VAL A 81 3.41 -2.22 -14.17
N PHE A 82 3.73 -3.34 -13.51
CA PHE A 82 4.35 -4.49 -14.16
C PHE A 82 3.41 -5.16 -15.18
N CYS A 83 2.12 -5.25 -14.88
CA CYS A 83 1.12 -5.79 -15.80
C CYS A 83 1.04 -4.94 -17.08
N VAL A 84 0.98 -3.62 -16.95
CA VAL A 84 0.97 -2.67 -18.08
C VAL A 84 2.26 -2.76 -18.90
N MET A 85 3.42 -2.89 -18.23
CA MET A 85 4.71 -3.07 -18.91
C MET A 85 4.73 -4.36 -19.76
N VAL A 86 4.16 -5.46 -19.27
CA VAL A 86 4.10 -6.72 -20.02
C VAL A 86 3.10 -6.66 -21.16
N ILE A 87 1.95 -6.01 -20.98
CA ILE A 87 0.98 -5.77 -22.06
C ILE A 87 1.64 -4.98 -23.20
N LEU A 88 2.43 -3.95 -22.89
CA LEU A 88 3.22 -3.20 -23.88
C LEU A 88 4.23 -4.08 -24.62
N LEU A 89 4.98 -4.91 -23.90
CA LEU A 89 5.97 -5.82 -24.51
C LEU A 89 5.32 -6.87 -25.42
N LEU A 90 4.12 -7.35 -25.09
CA LEU A 90 3.38 -8.29 -25.93
C LEU A 90 2.87 -7.62 -27.21
N GLN A 91 2.47 -6.36 -27.14
CA GLN A 91 1.95 -5.63 -28.29
C GLN A 91 3.00 -4.99 -29.19
N SER A 92 4.20 -4.70 -28.67
CA SER A 92 5.27 -4.11 -29.48
C SER A 92 5.78 -5.03 -30.61
N LYS A 93 5.25 -6.26 -30.74
CA LYS A 93 5.68 -7.31 -31.69
C LYS A 93 7.19 -7.62 -31.62
N MET A 94 7.92 -7.07 -30.64
CA MET A 94 9.35 -7.34 -30.43
C MET A 94 9.61 -8.77 -29.94
N VAL A 95 8.56 -9.47 -29.52
CA VAL A 95 8.64 -10.80 -28.93
C VAL A 95 8.15 -11.81 -29.95
N ALA A 96 9.09 -12.52 -30.59
CA ALA A 96 8.76 -13.65 -31.45
C ALA A 96 7.98 -14.71 -30.65
N ALA A 97 7.10 -15.47 -31.30
CA ALA A 97 6.14 -16.36 -30.63
C ALA A 97 6.78 -17.41 -29.69
N ARG A 98 8.05 -17.75 -29.93
CA ARG A 98 8.86 -18.63 -29.08
C ARG A 98 9.15 -18.05 -27.68
N ASN A 99 9.11 -16.73 -27.52
CA ASN A 99 9.46 -16.03 -26.28
C ASN A 99 8.24 -15.70 -25.40
N PHE A 100 7.00 -16.00 -25.84
CA PHE A 100 5.79 -15.78 -25.03
C PHE A 100 5.83 -16.51 -23.69
N VAL A 101 6.30 -17.76 -23.69
CA VAL A 101 6.46 -18.56 -22.47
C VAL A 101 7.51 -17.94 -21.54
N GLY A 102 8.60 -17.43 -22.10
CA GLY A 102 9.65 -16.75 -21.33
C GLY A 102 9.16 -15.50 -20.62
N ILE A 103 8.32 -14.69 -21.27
CA ILE A 103 7.70 -13.51 -20.67
C ILE A 103 6.71 -13.89 -19.58
N GLY A 104 5.90 -14.94 -19.81
CA GLY A 104 5.00 -15.46 -18.77
C GLY A 104 5.75 -15.93 -17.53
N VAL A 105 6.83 -16.71 -17.70
CA VAL A 105 7.67 -17.18 -16.59
C VAL A 105 8.38 -16.02 -15.88
N MET A 106 8.89 -15.05 -16.64
CA MET A 106 9.51 -13.84 -16.07
C MET A 106 8.50 -13.03 -15.26
N LEU A 107 7.26 -12.90 -15.75
CA LEU A 107 6.18 -12.24 -15.03
C LEU A 107 5.84 -12.98 -13.72
N VAL A 108 5.76 -14.32 -13.74
CA VAL A 108 5.56 -15.13 -12.53
C VAL A 108 6.71 -14.95 -11.53
N LEU A 109 7.95 -14.92 -11.99
CA LEU A 109 9.12 -14.67 -11.14
C LEU A 109 9.09 -13.27 -10.53
N VAL A 110 8.77 -12.24 -11.30
CA VAL A 110 8.61 -10.87 -10.80
C VAL A 110 7.51 -10.80 -9.74
N ASN A 111 6.38 -11.49 -9.97
CA ASN A 111 5.31 -11.62 -8.97
C ASN A 111 5.79 -12.29 -7.68
N LEU A 112 6.58 -13.37 -7.77
CA LEU A 112 7.15 -14.05 -6.61
C LEU A 112 8.14 -13.16 -5.84
N VAL A 113 8.99 -12.41 -6.54
CA VAL A 113 9.94 -11.46 -5.92
C VAL A 113 9.20 -10.33 -5.22
N LEU A 114 8.15 -9.80 -5.86
CA LEU A 114 7.26 -8.79 -5.27
C LEU A 114 6.59 -9.32 -3.99
N LEU A 115 6.09 -10.56 -4.02
CA LEU A 115 5.49 -11.20 -2.86
C LEU A 115 6.50 -11.40 -1.73
N ALA A 116 7.73 -11.82 -2.04
CA ALA A 116 8.82 -11.90 -1.07
C ALA A 116 9.19 -10.52 -0.49
N ALA A 117 9.19 -9.47 -1.31
CA ALA A 117 9.44 -8.10 -0.89
C ALA A 117 8.39 -7.61 0.12
N ILE A 118 7.11 -7.99 -0.02
CA ILE A 118 6.09 -7.72 1.01
C ILE A 118 6.47 -8.40 2.31
N PHE A 119 6.74 -9.70 2.29
CA PHE A 119 7.03 -10.44 3.52
C PHE A 119 8.17 -9.79 4.31
N LEU A 120 9.17 -9.24 3.61
CA LEU A 120 10.25 -8.48 4.23
C LEU A 120 9.81 -7.08 4.71
N ASP A 121 9.08 -6.32 3.90
CA ASP A 121 8.62 -4.96 4.23
C ASP A 121 7.63 -4.96 5.40
N THR A 122 6.70 -5.91 5.38
CA THR A 122 5.77 -6.22 6.44
C THR A 122 6.45 -6.64 7.74
N LYS A 123 7.50 -7.48 7.67
CA LYS A 123 8.30 -7.81 8.87
C LYS A 123 8.98 -6.56 9.43
N LYS A 124 9.61 -5.76 8.57
CA LYS A 124 10.27 -4.51 8.96
C LYS A 124 9.30 -3.49 9.57
N SER A 125 8.08 -3.38 9.05
CA SER A 125 7.08 -2.45 9.56
C SER A 125 6.55 -2.91 10.93
N LEU A 126 6.33 -4.21 11.12
CA LEU A 126 5.98 -4.81 12.42
C LEU A 126 7.07 -4.59 13.47
N ASP A 127 8.34 -4.79 13.10
CA ASP A 127 9.47 -4.58 14.00
C ASP A 127 9.61 -3.11 14.41
N ARG A 128 9.36 -2.18 13.49
CA ARG A 128 9.34 -0.74 13.80
C ARG A 128 8.24 -0.38 14.80
N VAL A 129 7.04 -0.93 14.62
CA VAL A 129 5.90 -0.70 15.54
C VAL A 129 6.20 -1.30 16.91
N LYS A 130 6.74 -2.52 16.98
CA LYS A 130 7.14 -3.16 18.25
C LYS A 130 8.18 -2.32 18.98
N LYS A 131 9.21 -1.86 18.27
CA LYS A 131 10.27 -1.01 18.84
C LYS A 131 9.72 0.32 19.37
N PHE A 132 8.78 0.94 18.64
CA PHE A 132 8.15 2.18 19.08
C PHE A 132 7.28 1.99 20.32
N LYS A 133 6.54 0.88 20.39
CA LYS A 133 5.71 0.55 21.56
C LYS A 133 6.56 0.31 22.81
N GLN A 134 7.67 -0.41 22.67
CA GLN A 134 8.63 -0.61 23.76
C GLN A 134 9.19 0.71 24.29
N LEU A 135 9.58 1.64 23.40
CA LEU A 135 10.09 2.95 23.81
C LEU A 135 9.07 3.78 24.61
N ILE A 136 7.78 3.69 24.27
CA ILE A 136 6.72 4.38 25.03
C ILE A 136 6.55 3.74 26.41
N GLU A 137 6.53 2.41 26.48
CA GLU A 137 6.42 1.68 27.75
C GLU A 137 7.61 1.98 28.67
N ASP A 138 8.82 2.08 28.13
CA ASP A 138 10.01 2.46 28.90
C ASP A 138 9.93 3.91 29.41
N ARG A 139 9.49 4.85 28.56
CA ARG A 139 9.31 6.26 28.96
C ARG A 139 8.23 6.44 30.02
N GLN A 140 7.17 5.64 30.01
CA GLN A 140 6.15 5.65 31.05
C GLN A 140 6.70 5.15 32.39
N ARG A 141 7.50 4.08 32.38
CA ARG A 141 8.16 3.57 33.59
C ARG A 141 9.14 4.58 34.19
N GLU A 142 9.93 5.26 33.35
CA GLU A 142 10.83 6.34 33.81
C GLU A 142 10.05 7.48 34.50
N ALA A 143 8.92 7.89 33.92
CA ALA A 143 8.08 8.94 34.48
C ALA A 143 7.43 8.54 35.82
N GLU A 144 6.97 7.28 35.94
CA GLU A 144 6.42 6.74 37.19
C GLU A 144 7.48 6.67 38.30
N PHE A 145 8.71 6.27 37.97
CA PHE A 145 9.82 6.22 38.93
C PHE A 145 10.20 7.62 39.43
N ALA A 146 10.31 8.59 38.52
CA ALA A 146 10.60 9.98 38.87
C ALA A 146 9.49 10.62 39.73
N ALA A 147 8.21 10.32 39.45
CA ALA A 147 7.09 10.80 40.25
C ALA A 147 7.11 10.20 41.68
N ALA A 148 7.44 8.91 41.81
CA ALA A 148 7.56 8.25 43.11
C ALA A 148 8.72 8.81 43.94
N GLU A 149 9.85 9.14 43.31
CA GLU A 149 10.99 9.78 43.98
C GLU A 149 10.67 11.20 44.45
N ALA A 150 10.03 12.01 43.60
CA ALA A 150 9.58 13.35 43.98
C ALA A 150 8.57 13.33 45.15
N ALA A 151 7.66 12.34 45.17
CA ALA A 151 6.71 12.16 46.27
C ALA A 151 7.40 11.81 47.60
N LYS A 152 8.42 10.95 47.57
CA LYS A 152 9.23 10.62 48.76
C LYS A 152 10.04 11.82 49.26
N ALA A 153 10.66 12.57 48.36
CA ALA A 153 11.43 13.78 48.70
C ALA A 153 10.53 14.87 49.32
N GLY A 154 9.31 15.06 48.80
CA GLY A 154 8.34 16.00 49.36
C GLY A 154 7.78 15.57 50.72
N ALA A 155 7.65 14.27 50.98
CA ALA A 155 7.22 13.75 52.28
C ALA A 155 8.30 13.93 53.38
N GLY A 156 9.58 13.78 53.03
CA GLY A 156 10.70 13.97 53.97
C GLY A 156 10.96 15.44 54.37
N LEU A 157 10.43 16.41 53.64
CA LEU A 157 10.51 17.85 53.96
C LEU A 157 9.37 18.33 54.89
N ARG A 158 8.36 17.50 55.14
CA ARG A 158 7.22 17.82 56.02
C ARG A 158 7.28 17.16 57.41
N SER A 159 8.29 16.32 57.67
CA SER A 159 8.61 15.76 58.99
C SER A 159 9.73 16.55 59.66
#